data_AF-A0A7X6CP78-F1
#
_entry.id   AF-A0A7X6CP78-F1
#
_cell.length_a   1.000
_cell.length_b   1.000
_cell.length_c   1.000
_cell.angle_alpha   90.00
_cell.angle_beta   90.00
_cell.angle_gamma   90.00
#
_symmetry.space_group_name_H-M   'P 1'
#
loop_
_entity.id
_entity.type
_entity.pdbx_description
1 polymer ?
#
loop_
_entity_poly.entity_id
_entity_poly.type
_entity_poly.pdbx_seq_one_letter_code
_entity_poly.pdbx_strand_id
1 'polypeptide(L)'
;MNHLELEQEIGKMARAMMTRNSLIGKDLIAALRQRMSVESVAAITIVSIERLIWHDCESVIWSLNYVIPADVMAEIRRITALTACKRLMGKGFVLGKDFSTDAEGRLLLGKNARDAVLVG
;
A
#
# COMPACT_ATOMS: atom_id res chain seq x y z
N MET A 1 13.97 -14.51 4.08
CA MET A 1 12.70 -15.16 3.72
C MET A 1 12.82 -15.62 2.28
N ASN A 2 12.56 -16.89 2.01
CA ASN A 2 12.53 -17.41 0.64
C ASN A 2 11.17 -17.09 -0.04
N HIS A 3 11.07 -17.38 -1.34
CA HIS A 3 9.86 -17.07 -2.11
C HIS A 3 8.61 -17.77 -1.59
N LEU A 4 8.71 -19.03 -1.18
CA LEU A 4 7.56 -19.79 -0.68
C LEU A 4 7.04 -19.22 0.64
N GLU A 5 7.95 -18.90 1.57
CA GLU A 5 7.62 -18.25 2.84
C GLU A 5 6.94 -16.90 2.60
N LEU A 6 7.46 -16.09 1.66
CA LEU A 6 6.86 -14.81 1.30
C LEU A 6 5.42 -14.97 0.80
N GLU A 7 5.17 -15.89 -0.14
CA GLU A 7 3.82 -16.18 -0.64
C GLU A 7 2.87 -16.66 0.45
N GLN A 8 3.37 -17.45 1.40
CA GLN A 8 2.59 -17.88 2.56
C GLN A 8 2.19 -16.69 3.44
N GLU A 9 3.11 -15.76 3.71
CA GLU A 9 2.81 -14.57 4.51
C GLU A 9 1.82 -13.63 3.81
N ILE A 10 1.96 -13.41 2.50
CA ILE A 10 0.98 -12.67 1.70
C ILE A 10 -0.39 -13.35 1.77
N GLY A 11 -0.45 -14.67 1.61
CA GLY A 11 -1.70 -15.43 1.70
C GLY A 11 -2.35 -15.36 3.08
N LYS A 12 -1.56 -15.44 4.16
CA LYS A 12 -2.06 -15.29 5.53
C LYS A 12 -2.63 -13.90 5.77
N MET A 13 -1.91 -12.87 5.33
CA MET A 13 -2.33 -11.47 5.50
C MET A 13 -3.62 -11.19 4.73
N ALA A 14 -3.72 -11.62 3.47
CA ALA A 14 -4.94 -11.47 2.67
C ALA A 14 -6.14 -12.15 3.36
N ARG A 15 -5.99 -13.39 3.83
CA ARG A 15 -7.07 -14.07 4.57
C ARG A 15 -7.42 -13.37 5.88
N ALA A 16 -6.43 -12.90 6.64
CA ALA A 16 -6.68 -12.16 7.88
C ALA A 16 -7.53 -10.91 7.63
N MET A 17 -7.23 -10.15 6.57
CA MET A 17 -8.03 -9.00 6.14
C MET A 17 -9.47 -9.38 5.77
N MET A 18 -9.68 -10.49 5.05
CA MET A 18 -11.02 -10.98 4.69
C MET A 18 -11.88 -11.35 5.90
N THR A 19 -11.28 -11.80 7.00
CA THR A 19 -12.05 -12.13 8.22
C THR A 19 -12.66 -10.91 8.90
N ARG A 20 -12.22 -9.69 8.54
CA ARG A 20 -12.59 -8.43 9.21
C ARG A 20 -12.43 -8.51 10.74
N ASN A 21 -11.39 -9.22 11.19
CA ASN A 21 -10.99 -9.34 12.58
C ASN A 21 -9.67 -8.60 12.82
N SER A 22 -9.74 -7.49 13.57
CA SER A 22 -8.61 -6.58 13.72
C SER A 22 -7.53 -7.15 14.64
N LEU A 23 -7.89 -8.03 15.57
CA LEU A 23 -6.94 -8.68 16.46
C LEU A 23 -6.04 -9.61 15.66
N ILE A 24 -6.63 -10.50 14.84
CA ILE A 24 -5.87 -11.43 13.99
C ILE A 24 -4.92 -10.67 13.05
N GLY A 25 -5.43 -9.64 12.38
CA GLY A 25 -4.63 -8.84 11.45
C GLY A 25 -3.48 -8.10 12.16
N LYS A 26 -3.75 -7.48 13.32
CA LYS A 26 -2.72 -6.76 14.10
C LYS A 26 -1.67 -7.70 14.66
N ASP A 27 -2.06 -8.86 15.18
CA ASP A 27 -1.13 -9.85 15.71
C ASP A 27 -0.22 -10.40 14.61
N LEU A 28 -0.77 -10.62 13.40
CA LEU A 28 0.03 -11.04 12.26
C LEU A 28 1.04 -9.96 11.85
N ILE A 29 0.62 -8.69 11.80
CA ILE A 29 1.52 -7.56 11.52
C ILE A 29 2.61 -7.46 12.60
N ALA A 30 2.25 -7.59 13.88
CA ALA A 30 3.20 -7.56 14.99
C ALA A 30 4.23 -8.70 14.88
N ALA A 31 3.78 -9.92 14.56
CA ALA A 31 4.65 -11.07 14.34
C ALA A 31 5.59 -10.87 13.14
N LEU A 32 5.10 -10.28 12.04
CA LEU A 32 5.94 -9.91 10.90
C LEU A 32 7.00 -8.88 11.31
N ARG A 33 6.60 -7.83 12.04
CA ARG A 33 7.52 -6.77 12.51
C ARG A 33 8.64 -7.26 13.41
N GLN A 34 8.46 -8.38 14.12
CA GLN A 34 9.54 -8.97 14.93
C GLN A 34 10.68 -9.54 14.08
N ARG A 35 10.43 -9.86 12.80
CA ARG A 35 11.38 -10.55 11.91
C ARG A 35 11.76 -9.77 10.65
N MET A 36 11.14 -8.62 10.38
CA MET A 36 11.45 -7.81 9.20
C MET A 36 11.21 -6.32 9.40
N SER A 37 11.80 -5.51 8.52
CA SER A 37 11.63 -4.05 8.53
C SER A 37 10.18 -3.65 8.24
N VAL A 38 9.80 -2.46 8.71
CA VAL A 38 8.47 -1.87 8.42
C VAL A 38 8.24 -1.75 6.90
N GLU A 39 9.28 -1.44 6.12
CA GLU A 39 9.23 -1.43 4.64
C GLU A 39 8.84 -2.80 4.07
N SER A 40 9.41 -3.88 4.59
CA SER A 40 9.07 -5.25 4.14
C SER A 40 7.64 -5.62 4.51
N VAL A 41 7.18 -5.25 5.72
CA VAL A 41 5.79 -5.45 6.15
C VAL A 41 4.83 -4.66 5.27
N ALA A 42 5.16 -3.40 4.95
CA ALA A 42 4.37 -2.56 4.07
C ALA A 42 4.27 -3.17 2.67
N ALA A 43 5.36 -3.67 2.11
CA ALA A 43 5.36 -4.36 0.81
C ALA A 43 4.45 -5.61 0.81
N ILE A 44 4.55 -6.47 1.82
CA ILE A 44 3.65 -7.64 1.97
C ILE A 44 2.20 -7.19 2.06
N THR A 45 1.93 -6.14 2.83
CA THR A 45 0.58 -5.58 3.01
C THR A 45 0.02 -5.05 1.70
N ILE A 46 0.82 -4.35 0.89
CA ILE A 46 0.43 -3.85 -0.44
C ILE A 46 0.04 -5.00 -1.36
N VAL A 47 0.88 -6.04 -1.45
CA VAL A 47 0.59 -7.22 -2.31
C VAL A 47 -0.64 -7.98 -1.81
N SER A 48 -0.84 -8.03 -0.49
CA SER A 48 -2.03 -8.65 0.11
C SER A 48 -3.30 -7.88 -0.23
N ILE A 49 -3.25 -6.55 -0.22
CA ILE A 49 -4.36 -5.67 -0.64
C ILE A 49 -4.63 -5.87 -2.13
N GLU A 50 -3.60 -5.90 -2.97
CA GLU A 50 -3.73 -6.11 -4.42
C GLU A 50 -4.40 -7.45 -4.76
N ARG A 51 -4.06 -8.51 -4.01
CA ARG A 51 -4.75 -9.80 -4.13
C ARG A 51 -6.22 -9.75 -3.73
N LEU A 52 -6.62 -8.85 -2.83
CA LEU A 52 -7.99 -8.75 -2.33
C LEU A 52 -8.88 -7.77 -3.09
N ILE A 53 -8.32 -6.69 -3.63
CA ILE A 53 -9.11 -5.60 -4.20
C ILE A 53 -9.98 -6.07 -5.37
N TRP A 54 -9.58 -7.13 -6.06
CA TRP A 54 -10.35 -7.74 -7.15
C TRP A 54 -11.50 -8.63 -6.69
N HIS A 55 -11.52 -9.05 -5.42
CA HIS A 55 -12.46 -10.03 -4.88
C HIS A 55 -13.37 -9.48 -3.78
N ASP A 56 -12.85 -8.60 -2.92
CA ASP A 56 -13.57 -8.07 -1.76
C ASP A 56 -13.04 -6.68 -1.38
N CYS A 57 -13.48 -5.67 -2.14
CA CYS A 57 -13.15 -4.26 -1.90
C CYS A 57 -13.54 -3.79 -0.49
N GLU A 58 -14.63 -4.30 0.06
CA GLU A 58 -15.10 -3.91 1.39
C GLU A 58 -14.11 -4.35 2.47
N SER A 59 -13.57 -5.57 2.39
CA SER A 59 -12.54 -6.05 3.31
C SER A 59 -11.24 -5.25 3.19
N VAL A 60 -10.91 -4.76 1.98
CA VAL A 60 -9.78 -3.82 1.80
C VAL A 60 -10.06 -2.53 2.55
N ILE A 61 -11.19 -1.87 2.29
CA ILE A 61 -11.56 -0.60 2.94
C ILE A 61 -11.57 -0.77 4.46
N TRP A 62 -12.17 -1.85 4.96
CA TRP A 62 -12.21 -2.16 6.38
C TRP A 62 -10.79 -2.33 6.96
N SER A 63 -9.93 -3.08 6.29
CA SER A 63 -8.56 -3.36 6.75
C SER A 63 -7.69 -2.10 6.81
N LEU A 64 -7.85 -1.18 5.85
CA LEU A 64 -7.16 0.11 5.86
C LEU A 64 -7.49 0.94 7.11
N ASN A 65 -8.69 0.79 7.68
CA ASN A 65 -9.15 1.54 8.84
C ASN A 65 -8.85 0.84 10.17
N TYR A 66 -8.88 -0.50 10.20
CA TYR A 66 -8.91 -1.24 11.47
C TYR A 66 -7.75 -2.23 11.68
N VAL A 67 -7.03 -2.63 10.62
CA VAL A 67 -5.95 -3.63 10.71
C VAL A 67 -4.58 -2.98 10.66
N ILE A 68 -4.36 -2.10 9.69
CA ILE A 68 -3.02 -1.61 9.35
C ILE A 68 -2.58 -0.53 10.36
N PRO A 69 -1.48 -0.73 11.10
CA PRO A 69 -0.94 0.28 12.00
C PRO A 69 -0.48 1.55 11.26
N ALA A 70 -0.49 2.68 11.96
CA ALA A 70 -0.20 3.99 11.38
C ALA A 70 1.20 4.09 10.75
N ASP A 71 2.22 3.46 11.34
CA ASP A 71 3.59 3.46 10.83
C ASP A 71 3.72 2.60 9.55
N VAL A 72 3.06 1.44 9.51
CA VAL A 72 2.96 0.63 8.29
C VAL A 72 2.20 1.39 7.20
N MET A 73 1.11 2.08 7.56
CA MET A 73 0.35 2.91 6.61
C MET A 73 1.19 4.07 6.06
N ALA A 74 2.00 4.73 6.89
CA ALA A 74 2.90 5.79 6.45
C ALA A 74 3.91 5.26 5.42
N GLU A 75 4.43 4.05 5.65
CA GLU A 75 5.36 3.40 4.74
C GLU A 75 4.70 2.95 3.43
N ILE A 76 3.47 2.43 3.49
CA ILE A 76 2.65 2.16 2.30
C ILE A 76 2.46 3.43 1.47
N ARG A 77 2.14 4.57 2.12
CA ARG A 77 2.00 5.86 1.44
C ARG A 77 3.31 6.28 0.78
N ARG A 78 4.44 6.19 1.47
CA ARG A 78 5.78 6.51 0.92
C ARG A 78 6.09 5.68 -0.33
N ILE A 79 5.92 4.36 -0.26
CA ILE A 79 6.17 3.43 -1.38
C ILE A 79 5.26 3.76 -2.57
N THR A 80 3.97 3.97 -2.29
CA THR A 80 2.95 4.29 -3.30
C THR A 80 3.25 5.64 -3.98
N ALA A 81 3.60 6.66 -3.20
CA ALA A 81 3.93 7.99 -3.71
C ALA A 81 5.16 7.94 -4.63
N LEU A 82 6.24 7.30 -4.20
CA LEU A 82 7.45 7.13 -5.01
C LEU A 82 7.13 6.43 -6.34
N THR A 83 6.31 5.39 -6.29
CA THR A 83 5.89 4.62 -7.48
C THR A 83 5.02 5.47 -8.41
N ALA A 84 4.08 6.22 -7.86
CA ALA A 84 3.23 7.14 -8.63
C ALA A 84 4.06 8.24 -9.30
N CYS A 85 5.02 8.84 -8.59
CA CYS A 85 5.95 9.83 -9.14
C CYS A 85 6.74 9.25 -10.32
N LYS A 86 7.33 8.06 -10.15
CA LYS A 86 8.06 7.37 -11.24
C LYS A 86 7.16 7.13 -12.46
N ARG A 87 5.91 6.68 -12.25
CA ARG A 87 4.93 6.48 -13.33
C ARG A 87 4.59 7.77 -14.05
N LEU A 88 4.39 8.87 -13.32
CA LEU A 88 4.10 10.18 -13.92
C LEU A 88 5.28 10.73 -14.73
N MET A 89 6.50 10.62 -14.21
CA MET A 89 7.70 10.99 -14.98
C MET A 89 7.85 10.15 -16.24
N GLY A 90 7.56 8.84 -16.16
CA GLY A 90 7.54 7.96 -17.34
C GLY A 90 6.48 8.34 -18.38
N LYS A 91 5.41 9.05 -17.99
CA LYS A 91 4.39 9.61 -18.88
C LYS A 91 4.75 11.02 -19.41
N GLY A 92 5.93 11.55 -19.07
CA GLY A 92 6.40 12.86 -19.52
C GLY A 92 6.03 14.04 -18.62
N PHE A 93 5.42 13.81 -17.45
CA PHE A 93 5.15 14.86 -16.46
C PHE A 93 6.40 15.20 -15.66
N VAL A 94 6.57 16.47 -15.32
CA VAL A 94 7.74 16.98 -14.61
C VAL A 94 7.44 17.20 -13.12
N LEU A 95 8.19 16.52 -12.24
CA LEU A 95 8.12 16.73 -10.79
C LEU A 95 8.51 18.18 -10.43
N GLY A 96 7.74 18.82 -9.55
CA GLY A 96 7.90 20.22 -9.16
C GLY A 96 7.22 21.23 -10.11
N LYS A 97 6.72 20.77 -11.27
CA LYS A 97 5.99 21.60 -12.23
C LYS A 97 4.57 21.10 -12.47
N ASP A 98 4.44 19.84 -12.88
CA ASP A 98 3.16 19.22 -13.22
C ASP A 98 2.55 18.48 -12.02
N PHE A 99 3.38 18.04 -11.08
CA PHE A 99 2.96 17.42 -9.82
C PHE A 99 4.05 17.53 -8.74
N SER A 100 3.69 17.31 -7.47
CA SER A 100 4.61 17.24 -6.32
C SER A 100 4.09 16.26 -5.26
N THR A 101 4.81 16.10 -4.15
CA THR A 101 4.38 15.32 -2.98
C THR A 101 4.52 16.16 -1.72
N ASP A 102 3.56 16.06 -0.79
CA ASP A 102 3.69 16.65 0.54
C ASP A 102 4.52 15.76 1.50
N ALA A 103 4.69 16.22 2.74
CA ALA A 103 5.46 15.52 3.76
C ALA A 103 4.79 14.20 4.19
N GLU A 104 3.48 14.07 3.99
CA GLU A 104 2.66 12.90 4.29
C GLU A 104 2.63 11.88 3.14
N GLY A 105 3.35 12.15 2.05
CA GLY A 105 3.40 11.30 0.87
C GLY A 105 2.14 11.38 0.00
N ARG A 106 1.30 12.41 0.17
CA ARG A 106 0.16 12.64 -0.72
C ARG A 106 0.67 13.26 -2.01
N LEU A 107 0.16 12.74 -3.12
CA LEU A 107 0.49 13.22 -4.45
C LEU A 107 -0.38 14.45 -4.77
N LEU A 108 0.28 15.57 -5.05
CA LEU A 108 -0.35 16.83 -5.44
C LEU A 108 -0.25 16.96 -6.95
N LEU A 109 -1.38 16.79 -7.64
CA LEU A 109 -1.45 16.87 -9.10
C LEU A 109 -1.85 18.27 -9.55
N GLY A 110 -1.05 18.86 -10.44
CA GLY A 110 -1.44 20.01 -11.26
C GLY A 110 -2.55 19.64 -12.24
N LYS A 111 -3.19 20.64 -12.85
CA LYS A 111 -4.37 20.45 -13.71
C LYS A 111 -4.13 19.43 -14.83
N ASN A 112 -3.05 19.59 -15.59
CA ASN A 112 -2.72 18.71 -16.71
C ASN A 112 -2.42 17.26 -16.28
N ALA A 113 -1.70 17.07 -15.18
CA ALA A 113 -1.39 15.74 -14.64
C ALA A 113 -2.64 15.07 -14.06
N ARG A 114 -3.55 15.84 -13.45
CA ARG A 114 -4.82 15.35 -12.93
C ARG A 114 -5.71 14.81 -14.06
N ASP A 115 -5.87 15.59 -15.12
CA ASP A 115 -6.71 15.21 -16.26
C ASP A 115 -6.17 13.93 -16.93
N ALA A 116 -4.85 13.78 -17.04
CA ALA A 116 -4.23 12.58 -17.62
C ALA A 116 -4.27 11.32 -16.71
N VAL A 117 -4.45 11.48 -15.40
CA VAL A 117 -4.57 10.36 -14.46
C VAL A 117 -6.02 9.87 -14.35
N LEU A 118 -7.00 10.76 -14.51
CA LEU A 118 -8.44 10.44 -14.41
C LEU A 118 -9.05 9.92 -15.72
N VAL A 119 -8.42 10.18 -16.86
CA VAL A 119 -8.88 9.77 -18.20
C VAL A 119 -8.16 8.51 -18.70
N GLY A 120 -7.40 7.84 -17.82
CA GLY A 120 -6.65 6.61 -18.10
C GLY A 120 -7.42 5.34 -17.79
#